data_AF-A0A644WM42-F1
#
_entry.id   AF-A0A644WM42-F1
#
_cell.length_a   1.000
_cell.length_b   1.000
_cell.length_c   1.000
_cell.angle_alpha   90.00
_cell.angle_beta   90.00
_cell.angle_gamma   90.00
#
_symmetry.space_group_name_H-M   'P 1'
#
loop_
_entity.id
_entity.type
_entity.pdbx_description
1 polymer ?
#
loop_
_entity_poly.entity_id
_entity_poly.type
_entity_poly.pdbx_seq_one_letter_code
_entity_poly.pdbx_strand_id
1 'polypeptide(L)'
;MDLDNLYTTIELDKNLNAMYERLKPLAVSDGIYKPLDISFSTGTPQNKEGVYCYSDENGYHYCYTERGKVSMHKITKDFFELSYFIFNDQVFIMASNMETSL
;
A
#
# COMPACT_ATOMS: atom_id res chain seq x y z
N MET A 1 -5.49 11.83 -22.41
CA MET A 1 -5.38 11.60 -20.97
C MET A 1 -4.09 12.29 -20.59
N ASP A 2 -4.19 13.51 -20.08
CA ASP A 2 -3.03 14.38 -19.91
C ASP A 2 -2.10 13.81 -18.84
N LEU A 3 -0.80 13.86 -19.11
CA LEU A 3 0.32 13.47 -18.23
C LEU A 3 0.44 14.36 -16.97
N ASP A 4 -0.48 15.29 -16.77
CA ASP A 4 -0.31 16.37 -15.81
C ASP A 4 -0.72 15.95 -14.40
N ASN A 5 0.34 15.68 -13.63
CA ASN A 5 0.46 15.45 -12.19
C ASN A 5 0.01 14.10 -11.65
N LEU A 6 0.82 13.08 -11.96
CA LEU A 6 1.02 11.99 -11.01
C LEU A 6 1.42 12.56 -9.64
N TYR A 7 0.85 12.02 -8.56
CA TYR A 7 1.34 12.31 -7.22
C TYR A 7 2.80 11.88 -7.08
N THR A 8 3.61 12.71 -6.46
CA THR A 8 4.94 12.33 -5.97
C THR A 8 4.80 11.23 -4.90
N THR A 9 5.88 10.49 -4.62
CA THR A 9 5.89 9.49 -3.53
C THR A 9 5.46 10.07 -2.18
N ILE A 10 5.79 11.32 -1.89
CA ILE A 10 5.39 12.03 -0.66
C ILE A 10 3.88 12.33 -0.68
N GLU A 11 3.32 12.71 -1.83
CA GLU A 11 1.88 12.94 -1.97
C GLU A 11 1.10 11.63 -1.92
N LEU A 12 1.65 10.53 -2.44
CA LEU A 12 1.07 9.20 -2.28
C LEU A 12 0.95 8.81 -0.82
N ASP A 13 2.03 8.95 -0.04
CA ASP A 13 2.03 8.71 1.41
C ASP A 13 0.88 9.46 2.10
N LYS A 14 0.86 10.78 1.91
CA LYS A 14 -0.14 11.65 2.52
C LYS A 14 -1.57 11.27 2.11
N ASN A 15 -1.83 11.07 0.82
CA ASN A 15 -3.19 10.83 0.32
C ASN A 15 -3.70 9.43 0.66
N LEU A 16 -2.84 8.40 0.60
CA LEU A 16 -3.22 7.03 0.95
C LEU A 16 -3.47 6.89 2.46
N ASN A 17 -2.62 7.47 3.31
CA ASN A 17 -2.86 7.49 4.75
C ASN A 17 -4.15 8.26 5.10
N ALA A 18 -4.40 9.40 4.46
CA ALA A 18 -5.64 10.16 4.66
C ALA A 18 -6.90 9.37 4.21
N MET A 19 -6.80 8.59 3.13
CA MET A 19 -7.88 7.69 2.71
C MET A 19 -8.07 6.53 3.69
N TYR A 20 -6.98 5.92 4.15
CA TYR A 20 -7.02 4.78 5.06
C TYR A 20 -7.57 5.16 6.45
N GLU A 21 -7.25 6.35 6.95
CA GLU A 21 -7.83 6.86 8.21
C GLU A 21 -9.36 6.99 8.16
N ARG A 22 -9.97 7.11 6.98
CA ARG A 22 -11.45 7.09 6.86
C ARG A 22 -12.05 5.72 7.14
N LEU A 23 -11.27 4.64 7.00
CA LEU A 23 -11.70 3.27 7.30
C LEU A 23 -11.59 2.93 8.80
N LYS A 24 -10.80 3.71 9.55
CA LYS A 24 -10.49 3.47 10.95
C LYS A 24 -11.71 3.35 11.87
N PRO A 25 -12.76 4.18 11.78
CA PRO A 25 -13.92 4.04 12.68
C PRO A 25 -14.59 2.66 12.57
N LEU A 26 -14.68 2.12 11.34
CA LEU A 26 -15.25 0.80 11.08
C LEU A 26 -14.32 -0.31 11.60
N ALA A 27 -13.05 -0.28 11.19
CA ALA A 27 -12.08 -1.31 11.58
C ALA A 27 -11.81 -1.35 13.10
N VAL A 28 -11.89 -0.21 13.79
CA VAL A 28 -11.79 -0.14 15.26
C VAL A 28 -13.03 -0.72 15.93
N SER A 29 -14.23 -0.43 15.42
CA SER A 29 -15.48 -1.02 15.92
C SER A 29 -15.45 -2.54 15.86
N ASP A 30 -14.85 -3.09 14.80
CA ASP A 30 -14.72 -4.53 14.59
C ASP A 30 -13.50 -5.14 15.33
N GLY A 31 -12.70 -4.33 16.03
CA GLY A 31 -11.53 -4.79 16.80
C GLY A 31 -10.33 -5.24 15.96
N ILE A 32 -10.34 -4.99 14.64
CA ILE A 32 -9.35 -5.50 13.68
C ILE A 32 -8.37 -4.44 13.16
N TYR A 33 -8.51 -3.18 13.59
CA TYR A 33 -7.71 -2.08 13.05
C TYR A 33 -6.20 -2.30 13.22
N LYS A 34 -5.47 -2.20 12.10
CA LYS A 34 -4.01 -2.08 12.06
C LYS A 34 -3.61 -0.84 11.26
N PRO A 35 -2.56 -0.11 11.65
CA PRO A 35 -1.96 0.92 10.80
C PRO A 35 -1.60 0.35 9.42
N LEU A 36 -1.61 1.23 8.40
CA LEU A 36 -1.20 0.84 7.06
C LEU A 36 0.28 0.46 7.07
N ASP A 37 0.60 -0.79 6.72
CA ASP A 37 1.97 -1.31 6.75
C ASP A 37 2.58 -1.26 5.36
N ILE A 38 2.98 -0.06 4.94
CA ILE A 38 3.59 0.19 3.63
C ILE A 38 4.74 1.19 3.74
N SER A 39 5.81 0.94 2.99
CA SER A 39 6.97 1.83 2.93
C SER A 39 6.94 2.68 1.65
N PHE A 40 6.90 4.00 1.81
CA PHE A 40 6.90 4.94 0.68
C PHE A 40 8.32 5.24 0.19
N SER A 41 8.91 4.31 -0.56
CA SER A 41 10.29 4.39 -1.04
C SER A 41 10.52 3.50 -2.26
N THR A 42 11.51 3.84 -3.08
CA THR A 42 11.95 2.99 -4.19
C THR A 42 12.72 1.77 -3.70
N GLY A 43 12.35 0.58 -4.19
CA GLY A 43 13.04 -0.68 -3.90
C GLY A 43 12.90 -1.16 -2.46
N THR A 44 13.92 -1.86 -1.97
CA THR A 44 13.94 -2.53 -0.65
C THR A 44 15.01 -1.89 0.23
N PRO A 45 14.70 -0.81 0.97
CA PRO A 45 15.65 -0.21 1.89
C PRO A 45 16.17 -1.27 2.86
N GLN A 46 17.49 -1.44 2.91
CA GLN A 46 18.16 -2.35 3.84
C GLN A 46 17.75 -3.83 3.73
N ASN A 47 17.32 -4.29 2.54
CA ASN A 47 16.80 -5.66 2.32
C ASN A 47 15.61 -6.02 3.20
N LYS A 48 14.89 -5.02 3.71
CA LYS A 48 13.66 -5.26 4.47
C LYS A 48 12.60 -5.89 3.56
N GLU A 49 11.88 -6.87 4.10
CA GLU A 49 10.73 -7.48 3.44
C GLU A 49 9.48 -6.64 3.68
N GLY A 50 8.51 -6.74 2.78
CA GLY A 50 7.22 -6.07 2.92
C GLY A 50 6.75 -5.35 1.66
N VAL A 51 5.77 -4.47 1.87
CA VAL A 51 5.10 -3.71 0.81
C VAL A 51 5.75 -2.34 0.65
N TYR A 52 6.00 -1.96 -0.60
CA TYR A 52 6.61 -0.71 -1.00
C TYR A 52 5.75 0.01 -2.03
N CYS A 53 5.68 1.34 -1.89
CA CYS A 53 4.96 2.20 -2.83
C CYS A 53 5.82 3.41 -3.21
N TYR A 54 5.85 3.74 -4.50
CA TYR A 54 6.52 4.96 -4.97
C TYR A 54 5.95 5.41 -6.31
N SER A 55 6.30 6.64 -6.69
CA SER A 55 5.91 7.24 -7.97
C SER A 55 7.15 7.58 -8.80
N ASP A 56 7.12 7.28 -10.09
CA ASP A 56 8.10 7.70 -11.08
C ASP A 56 7.43 8.04 -12.44
N GLU A 57 8.24 8.31 -13.48
CA GLU A 57 7.76 8.64 -14.83
C GLU A 57 6.85 7.58 -15.47
N ASN A 58 6.92 6.32 -15.04
CA ASN A 58 6.12 5.21 -15.54
C ASN A 58 4.77 5.12 -14.84
N GLY A 59 4.62 5.69 -13.64
CA GLY A 59 3.39 5.71 -12.87
C GLY A 59 3.61 5.49 -11.37
N TYR A 60 2.59 4.95 -10.73
CA TYR A 60 2.61 4.49 -9.35
C TYR A 60 2.96 3.01 -9.29
N HIS A 61 3.92 2.69 -8.44
CA HIS A 61 4.49 1.36 -8.28
C HIS A 61 4.02 0.80 -6.95
N TYR A 62 3.46 -0.40 -6.98
CA TYR A 62 3.17 -1.21 -5.80
C TYR A 62 4.00 -2.49 -5.88
N CYS A 63 4.91 -2.67 -4.92
CA CYS A 63 5.86 -3.76 -4.89
C CYS A 63 5.72 -4.54 -3.59
N TYR A 64 5.69 -5.87 -3.69
CA TYR A 64 5.82 -6.77 -2.54
C TYR A 64 7.14 -7.53 -2.65
N THR A 65 7.95 -7.42 -1.61
CA THR A 65 9.26 -8.09 -1.54
C THR A 65 9.24 -9.17 -0.46
N GLU A 66 9.69 -10.36 -0.85
CA GLU A 66 9.89 -11.50 0.04
C GLU A 66 11.25 -12.15 -0.27
N ARG A 67 12.00 -12.58 0.75
CA ARG A 67 13.31 -13.25 0.60
C ARG A 67 14.31 -12.45 -0.23
N GLY A 68 14.29 -11.13 -0.07
CA GLY A 68 15.17 -10.20 -0.79
C GLY A 68 14.89 -10.11 -2.29
N LYS A 69 13.72 -10.54 -2.77
CA LYS A 69 13.31 -10.44 -4.18
C LYS A 69 11.93 -9.82 -4.30
N VAL A 70 11.70 -9.11 -5.40
CA VAL A 70 10.38 -8.58 -5.75
C VAL A 70 9.52 -9.76 -6.21
N SER A 71 8.56 -10.16 -5.37
CA SER A 71 7.62 -11.25 -5.63
C SER A 71 6.40 -10.77 -6.41
N MET A 72 6.03 -9.50 -6.28
CA MET A 72 4.96 -8.86 -7.04
C MET A 72 5.32 -7.41 -7.33
N HIS A 73 5.07 -6.96 -8.56
CA HIS A 73 5.24 -5.59 -8.98
C HIS A 73 4.08 -5.20 -9.90
N LYS A 74 3.26 -4.26 -9.45
CA LYS A 74 2.16 -3.66 -10.22
C LYS A 74 2.48 -2.20 -10.50
N ILE A 75 2.12 -1.73 -11.68
CA ILE A 75 2.30 -0.34 -12.10
C ILE A 75 0.97 0.16 -12.64
N THR A 76 0.53 1.34 -12.17
CA THR A 76 -0.67 2.02 -12.69
C THR A 76 -0.47 3.53 -12.68
N LYS A 77 -1.16 4.24 -13.57
CA LYS A 77 -1.23 5.72 -13.52
C LYS A 77 -2.49 6.21 -12.82
N ASP A 78 -3.37 5.30 -12.43
CA ASP A 78 -4.62 5.60 -11.72
C ASP A 78 -4.42 5.47 -10.21
N PHE A 79 -4.62 6.58 -9.50
CA PHE A 79 -4.51 6.62 -8.04
C PHE A 79 -5.58 5.76 -7.36
N PHE A 80 -6.77 5.67 -7.94
CA PHE A 80 -7.83 4.84 -7.39
C PHE A 80 -7.46 3.35 -7.48
N GLU A 81 -6.95 2.91 -8.62
CA GLU A 81 -6.48 1.54 -8.79
C GLU A 81 -5.33 1.20 -7.83
N LEU A 82 -4.36 2.11 -7.66
CA LEU A 82 -3.29 1.95 -6.68
C LEU A 82 -3.86 1.77 -5.26
N SER A 83 -4.82 2.63 -4.87
CA SER A 83 -5.44 2.56 -3.54
C SER A 83 -6.17 1.22 -3.32
N TYR A 84 -6.78 0.68 -4.37
CA TYR A 84 -7.44 -0.62 -4.32
C TYR A 84 -6.43 -1.75 -4.08
N PHE A 85 -5.30 -1.77 -4.78
CA PHE A 85 -4.26 -2.79 -4.55
C PHE A 85 -3.79 -2.80 -3.10
N ILE A 86 -3.50 -1.62 -2.54
CA ILE A 86 -2.97 -1.47 -1.19
C ILE A 86 -4.01 -1.88 -0.15
N PHE A 87 -5.23 -1.38 -0.25
CA PHE A 87 -6.25 -1.64 0.78
C PHE A 87 -6.79 -3.07 0.73
N ASN A 88 -6.89 -3.66 -0.46
CA ASN A 88 -7.27 -5.07 -0.58
C ASN A 88 -6.25 -6.00 0.10
N ASP A 89 -4.96 -5.72 -0.08
CA ASP A 89 -3.88 -6.47 0.57
C ASP A 89 -3.88 -6.27 2.10
N GLN A 90 -4.02 -5.02 2.57
CA GLN A 90 -4.12 -4.71 4.00
C GLN A 90 -5.30 -5.44 4.66
N VAL A 91 -6.48 -5.46 4.01
CA VAL A 91 -7.66 -6.18 4.51
C VAL A 91 -7.42 -7.68 4.53
N PHE A 92 -6.79 -8.25 3.51
CA PHE A 92 -6.43 -9.66 3.47
C PHE A 92 -5.48 -10.04 4.62
N ILE A 93 -4.47 -9.21 4.91
CA ILE A 93 -3.56 -9.40 6.05
C ILE A 93 -4.31 -9.31 7.38
N MET A 94 -5.21 -8.34 7.54
CA MET A 94 -6.03 -8.22 8.75
C MET A 94 -6.90 -9.47 8.97
N ALA A 95 -7.54 -9.96 7.91
CA ALA A 95 -8.38 -11.17 7.96
C ALA A 95 -7.56 -12.44 8.26
N SER A 96 -6.42 -12.64 7.59
CA SER A 96 -5.58 -13.84 7.77
C SER A 96 -5.07 -13.98 9.21
N ASN A 97 -4.80 -12.85 9.89
CA ASN A 97 -4.35 -12.86 11.28
C ASN A 97 -5.44 -13.31 12.27
N MET A 98 -6.72 -13.14 11.93
CA MET A 98 -7.83 -13.63 12.76
C MET A 98 -7.92 -15.16 12.73
N GLU A 99 -7.64 -15.79 11.58
CA GLU A 99 -7.69 -17.25 11.44
C GLU A 99 -6.60 -17.96 12.25
N THR A 100 -5.42 -17.36 12.41
CA THR A 100 -4.32 -17.92 13.22
C THR A 100 -4.45 -17.69 14.73
N SER A 101 -5.46 -16.95 15.18
CA SER A 101 -5.68 -16.63 16.60
C SER A 101 -6.80 -17.47 17.25
N LEU A 102 -7.35 -18.45 16.52
CA LEU A 102 -8.33 -19.45 16.96
C LEU A 102 -7.66 -20.82 17.10
#